data_AF-A0A8C9RFN4-F1
#
_entry.id   AF-A0A8C9RFN4-F1
#
_cell.length_a   1.000
_cell.length_b   1.000
_cell.length_c   1.000
_cell.angle_alpha   90.00
_cell.angle_beta   90.00
_cell.angle_gamma   90.00
#
_symmetry.space_group_name_H-M   'P 1'
#
loop_
_entity.id
_entity.type
_entity.pdbx_description
1 polymer ?
#
loop_
_entity_poly.entity_id
_entity_poly.type
_entity_poly.pdbx_seq_one_letter_code
_entity_poly.pdbx_strand_id
1 'polypeptide(L)'
;LLAPMTVLLVFVAACWMTVAGYSSGKVTVSCESMLPKHGGHVPSPTPSPYEIIVDKINFNPGDQIKVTLSAPAPLATPFKGFLIEARDAANLNSDAVGTFTLVNPSVSQLLNCGPTQGSAVSHTSADTQVEIQAIWIAPQDAPHSVQFLATVLEDYSVYWAQIPGPIVSQSGVAPPSQLPATTSAGTTTPSKLLEPFSSEGCGRNMSCLRDPVGCDPGSDPRCFFLSFTHMGQTVQFQLSGPAEGYVSFALSFDKWMGNDDVYLCVRNGDLVEISPAYAEGRTHPELEPEGVLTDVAWRLSDGIIQCSFRRNIHIPNNQNRFNLDERFYIFLAHGTADFGVIHRHNRQPLISTKEKVISGMPENLSGSRSPLIIKFHGALMFIAWVTLVSTGIIVARFFKLEWPNTTLFGQKVWFQVHRGLMSLTVLLTCISFTLPFIYRWGWSKRAGAHACLGCVVMVFTILQPLGAVFRPHQGSACVATVAAVFLGMQQQALLLETPLCMGITVGILCWGAMAALLLELHERRLLKWGLQTYFHFFLKTF
;
A
#
# COMPACT_ATOMS: atom_id res chain seq x y z
N LEU A 1 -27.21 -17.92 -29.57
CA LEU A 1 -27.48 -17.69 -28.12
C LEU A 1 -26.51 -18.43 -27.19
N LEU A 2 -25.82 -19.51 -27.61
CA LEU A 2 -24.92 -20.29 -26.73
C LEU A 2 -23.47 -19.76 -26.64
N ALA A 3 -22.92 -19.14 -27.69
CA ALA A 3 -21.54 -18.63 -27.71
C ALA A 3 -21.20 -17.52 -26.66
N PRO A 4 -22.06 -16.52 -26.36
CA PRO A 4 -21.71 -15.47 -25.40
C PRO A 4 -21.74 -15.94 -23.95
N MET A 5 -22.49 -17.01 -23.62
CA MET A 5 -22.55 -17.58 -22.27
C MET A 5 -21.29 -18.38 -21.93
N THR A 6 -20.72 -19.10 -22.90
CA THR A 6 -19.45 -19.83 -22.74
C THR A 6 -18.26 -18.90 -22.53
N VAL A 7 -18.23 -17.73 -23.18
CA VAL A 7 -17.15 -16.73 -22.98
C VAL A 7 -17.23 -16.10 -21.58
N LEU A 8 -18.44 -15.85 -21.07
CA LEU A 8 -18.66 -15.33 -19.72
C LEU A 8 -18.23 -16.33 -18.63
N LEU A 9 -18.53 -17.62 -18.81
CA LEU A 9 -18.15 -18.69 -17.88
C LEU A 9 -16.64 -18.95 -17.84
N VAL A 10 -15.96 -18.90 -18.98
CA VAL A 10 -14.49 -19.05 -19.06
C VAL A 10 -13.78 -17.87 -18.38
N PHE A 11 -14.31 -16.65 -18.49
CA PHE A 11 -13.76 -15.47 -17.81
C PHE A 11 -13.99 -15.47 -16.29
N VAL A 12 -15.16 -15.93 -15.82
CA VAL A 12 -15.44 -16.06 -14.38
C VAL A 12 -14.57 -17.16 -13.75
N ALA A 13 -14.30 -18.25 -14.46
CA ALA A 13 -13.38 -19.31 -14.01
C ALA A 13 -11.91 -18.84 -13.97
N ALA A 14 -11.47 -18.02 -14.93
CA ALA A 14 -10.12 -17.45 -14.94
C ALA A 14 -9.86 -16.44 -13.80
N CYS A 15 -10.91 -15.86 -13.22
CA CYS A 15 -10.82 -14.97 -12.07
C CYS A 15 -10.72 -15.69 -10.71
N TRP A 16 -10.79 -17.02 -10.66
CA TRP A 16 -10.88 -17.80 -9.41
C TRP A 16 -9.64 -18.62 -9.05
N MET A 17 -8.47 -18.30 -9.61
CA MET A 17 -7.22 -18.94 -9.19
C MET A 17 -6.81 -18.43 -7.80
N THR A 18 -7.33 -19.07 -6.76
CA THR A 18 -6.80 -18.97 -5.39
C THR A 18 -5.41 -19.61 -5.38
N VAL A 19 -4.43 -18.83 -4.96
CA VAL A 19 -3.04 -19.30 -4.78
C VAL A 19 -3.02 -20.21 -3.55
N ALA A 20 -2.77 -21.50 -3.73
CA ALA A 20 -2.57 -22.44 -2.63
C ALA A 20 -1.23 -22.16 -1.95
N GLY A 21 -1.25 -21.63 -0.71
CA GLY A 21 -0.08 -21.57 0.16
C GLY A 21 0.18 -22.92 0.83
N TYR A 22 1.42 -23.42 0.77
CA TYR A 22 1.78 -24.78 1.20
C TYR A 22 1.94 -24.89 2.73
N SER A 23 1.15 -25.74 3.39
CA SER A 23 1.20 -26.07 4.82
C SER A 23 2.23 -27.16 5.20
N SER A 24 3.06 -27.59 4.25
CA SER A 24 3.87 -28.81 4.36
C SER A 24 5.22 -28.65 5.07
N GLY A 25 5.59 -27.44 5.50
CA GLY A 25 6.86 -27.11 6.16
C GLY A 25 8.16 -27.40 5.38
N LYS A 26 8.07 -27.71 4.08
CA LYS A 26 9.23 -27.82 3.17
C LYS A 26 9.77 -26.44 2.78
N VAL A 27 10.44 -25.77 3.72
CA VAL A 27 10.86 -24.36 3.62
C VAL A 27 12.36 -24.20 3.36
N THR A 28 12.98 -25.07 2.55
CA THR A 28 14.43 -24.97 2.22
C THR A 28 14.82 -23.63 1.58
N VAL A 29 13.89 -22.97 0.87
CA VAL A 29 14.09 -21.62 0.31
C VAL A 29 14.23 -20.53 1.37
N SER A 30 13.90 -20.83 2.62
CA SER A 30 13.97 -19.92 3.76
C SER A 30 15.26 -20.08 4.56
N CYS A 31 16.12 -21.05 4.27
CA CYS A 31 17.30 -21.33 5.10
C CYS A 31 18.22 -20.12 5.25
N GLU A 32 18.70 -19.54 4.14
CA GLU A 32 19.68 -18.43 4.17
C GLU A 32 19.18 -17.24 5.00
N SER A 33 17.99 -16.73 4.67
CA SER A 33 17.43 -15.56 5.37
C SER A 33 16.71 -15.90 6.68
N MET A 34 16.40 -17.18 6.95
CA MET A 34 15.46 -17.63 7.98
C MET A 34 14.08 -16.93 7.92
N LEU A 35 13.67 -16.43 6.76
CA LEU A 35 12.40 -15.72 6.57
C LEU A 35 11.41 -16.60 5.80
N PRO A 36 10.15 -16.74 6.26
CA PRO A 36 9.09 -17.38 5.47
C PRO A 36 8.93 -16.68 4.12
N LYS A 37 9.06 -17.42 3.02
CA LYS A 37 8.96 -16.87 1.66
C LYS A 37 7.52 -16.92 1.14
N HIS A 38 6.57 -16.36 1.90
CA HIS A 38 5.17 -16.24 1.48
C HIS A 38 4.50 -14.94 1.97
N GLY A 39 3.66 -14.34 1.13
CA GLY A 39 2.76 -13.24 1.53
C GLY A 39 3.40 -11.84 1.70
N GLY A 40 4.72 -11.67 1.55
CA GLY A 40 5.37 -10.36 1.69
C GLY A 40 5.26 -9.77 3.10
N HIS A 41 4.97 -10.61 4.09
CA HIS A 41 5.01 -10.28 5.51
C HIS A 41 6.46 -10.25 5.98
N VAL A 42 6.75 -9.47 7.02
CA VAL A 42 8.08 -9.37 7.66
C VAL A 42 7.97 -9.87 9.11
N PRO A 43 9.09 -10.23 9.78
CA PRO A 43 9.04 -10.75 11.14
C PRO A 43 8.38 -9.75 12.09
N SER A 44 7.65 -10.30 13.05
CA SER A 44 7.10 -9.60 14.20
C SER A 44 8.24 -8.92 14.95
N PRO A 45 8.18 -7.59 15.09
CA PRO A 45 9.19 -6.79 15.78
C PRO A 45 9.02 -6.75 17.30
N THR A 46 8.04 -7.46 17.87
CA THR A 46 8.02 -7.74 19.33
C THR A 46 9.08 -8.77 19.70
N PRO A 47 9.59 -8.75 20.95
CA PRO A 47 10.37 -9.87 21.46
C PRO A 47 9.61 -11.18 21.25
N SER A 48 10.31 -12.21 20.79
CA SER A 48 9.65 -13.50 20.56
C SER A 48 9.11 -14.06 21.89
N PRO A 49 7.85 -14.53 21.93
CA PRO A 49 7.34 -15.25 23.11
C PRO A 49 7.91 -16.68 23.18
N TYR A 50 8.71 -17.09 22.21
CA TYR A 50 9.32 -18.41 22.11
C TYR A 50 10.82 -18.32 22.41
N GLU A 51 11.34 -19.35 23.06
CA GLU A 51 12.76 -19.49 23.38
C GLU A 51 13.30 -20.85 22.94
N ILE A 52 14.61 -20.87 22.67
CA ILE A 52 15.35 -22.10 22.39
C ILE A 52 16.11 -22.48 23.66
N ILE A 53 15.91 -23.71 24.13
CA ILE A 53 16.55 -24.25 25.33
C ILE A 53 17.41 -25.44 24.91
N VAL A 54 18.62 -25.53 25.44
CA VAL A 54 19.52 -26.67 25.24
C VAL A 54 19.80 -27.39 26.56
N ASP A 55 20.02 -28.70 26.51
CA ASP A 55 20.33 -29.49 27.70
C ASP A 55 21.79 -29.35 28.17
N LYS A 56 22.70 -28.93 27.30
CA LYS A 56 24.10 -28.60 27.63
C LYS A 56 24.65 -27.45 26.79
N ILE A 57 25.54 -26.66 27.41
CA ILE A 57 26.19 -25.47 26.80
C ILE A 57 27.64 -25.73 26.35
N ASN A 58 28.15 -26.95 26.57
CA ASN A 58 29.47 -27.37 26.12
C ASN A 58 29.34 -28.63 25.25
N PHE A 59 30.19 -28.75 24.23
CA PHE A 59 30.21 -29.92 23.35
C PHE A 59 31.63 -30.32 22.93
N ASN A 60 31.78 -31.54 22.43
CA ASN A 60 32.90 -31.99 21.60
C ASN A 60 32.35 -32.46 20.25
N PRO A 61 33.16 -32.49 19.18
CA PRO A 61 32.74 -33.04 17.90
C PRO A 61 32.13 -34.45 18.04
N GLY A 62 30.94 -34.67 17.46
CA GLY A 62 30.14 -35.89 17.60
C GLY A 62 29.15 -35.91 18.78
N ASP A 63 29.21 -34.93 19.69
CA ASP A 63 28.25 -34.83 20.79
C ASP A 63 26.84 -34.53 20.30
N GLN A 64 25.86 -35.05 21.04
CA GLN A 64 24.44 -34.80 20.83
C GLN A 64 23.92 -33.79 21.86
N ILE A 65 23.26 -32.73 21.40
CA ILE A 65 22.62 -31.70 22.22
C ILE A 65 21.11 -31.74 21.95
N LYS A 66 20.29 -31.85 22.99
CA LYS A 66 18.85 -31.75 22.85
C LYS A 66 18.44 -30.28 22.80
N VAL A 67 17.82 -29.88 21.70
CA VAL A 67 17.30 -28.54 21.43
C VAL A 67 15.79 -28.56 21.58
N THR A 68 15.25 -27.68 22.41
CA THR A 68 13.81 -27.53 22.68
C THR A 68 13.36 -26.14 22.27
N LEU A 69 12.28 -26.03 21.51
CA LEU A 69 11.64 -24.79 21.13
C LEU A 69 10.25 -24.74 21.78
N SER A 70 10.02 -23.76 22.65
CA SER A 70 8.75 -23.59 23.38
C SER A 70 8.57 -22.16 23.88
N ALA A 71 7.36 -21.79 24.29
CA ALA A 71 7.11 -20.56 25.04
C ALA A 71 7.33 -20.79 26.57
N PRO A 72 7.88 -19.81 27.31
CA PRO A 72 8.04 -19.92 28.76
C PRO A 72 6.70 -20.11 29.49
N ALA A 73 6.69 -20.94 30.54
CA ALA A 73 5.52 -21.08 31.42
C ALA A 73 5.25 -19.75 32.17
N PRO A 74 3.98 -19.34 32.36
CA PRO A 74 2.74 -20.11 32.20
C PRO A 74 2.03 -19.93 30.85
N LEU A 75 2.59 -19.17 29.89
CA LEU A 75 1.83 -18.67 28.75
C LEU A 75 1.65 -19.69 27.61
N ALA A 76 2.48 -20.73 27.55
CA ALA A 76 2.38 -21.89 26.63
C ALA A 76 1.76 -21.55 25.25
N THR A 77 2.24 -20.48 24.62
CA THR A 77 1.65 -19.94 23.40
C THR A 77 1.81 -20.95 22.27
N PRO A 78 0.73 -21.31 21.56
CA PRO A 78 0.80 -22.24 20.45
C PRO A 78 1.38 -21.62 19.16
N PHE A 79 2.12 -22.39 18.38
CA PHE A 79 2.62 -22.03 17.04
C PHE A 79 2.26 -23.09 15.98
N LYS A 80 2.20 -22.70 14.71
CA LYS A 80 1.82 -23.59 13.57
C LYS A 80 3.00 -23.99 12.69
N GLY A 81 4.09 -23.24 12.72
CA GLY A 81 5.25 -23.51 11.90
C GLY A 81 6.54 -23.08 12.57
N PHE A 82 7.63 -23.75 12.23
CA PHE A 82 8.95 -23.41 12.71
C PHE A 82 10.05 -23.82 11.72
N LEU A 83 11.23 -23.22 11.88
CA LEU A 83 12.51 -23.58 11.26
C LEU A 83 13.62 -23.38 12.30
N ILE A 84 14.44 -24.40 12.55
CA ILE A 84 15.57 -24.34 13.50
C ILE A 84 16.87 -24.66 12.76
N GLU A 85 17.89 -23.83 12.98
CA GLU A 85 19.26 -24.00 12.45
C GLU A 85 20.29 -23.78 13.57
N ALA A 86 21.51 -24.25 13.34
CA ALA A 86 22.68 -23.93 14.13
C ALA A 86 23.70 -23.24 13.21
N ARG A 87 24.32 -22.14 13.64
CA ARG A 87 25.32 -21.40 12.84
C ARG A 87 26.56 -21.08 13.66
N ASP A 88 27.66 -20.76 13.01
CA ASP A 88 28.88 -20.29 13.69
C ASP A 88 28.56 -19.01 14.50
N ALA A 89 28.83 -19.02 15.80
CA ALA A 89 28.55 -17.88 16.66
C ALA A 89 29.44 -16.66 16.34
N ALA A 90 30.57 -16.86 15.66
CA ALA A 90 31.41 -15.76 15.17
C ALA A 90 30.86 -15.11 13.89
N ASN A 91 30.01 -15.83 13.14
CA ASN A 91 29.41 -15.35 11.90
C ASN A 91 28.02 -15.99 11.68
N LEU A 92 26.97 -15.33 12.17
CA LEU A 92 25.59 -15.81 12.05
C LEU A 92 25.04 -15.79 10.60
N ASN A 93 25.78 -15.24 9.64
CA ASN A 93 25.47 -15.30 8.21
C ASN A 93 26.14 -16.50 7.51
N SER A 94 26.82 -17.38 8.28
CA SER A 94 27.40 -18.63 7.77
C SER A 94 26.34 -19.68 7.43
N ASP A 95 26.75 -20.70 6.69
CA ASP A 95 25.95 -21.90 6.43
C ASP A 95 25.60 -22.63 7.73
N ALA A 96 24.53 -23.43 7.70
CA ALA A 96 24.11 -24.24 8.83
C ALA A 96 25.18 -25.28 9.23
N VAL A 97 25.46 -25.36 10.52
CA VAL A 97 26.52 -26.17 11.14
C VAL A 97 25.90 -27.39 11.82
N GLY A 98 26.43 -28.57 11.49
CA GLY A 98 26.00 -29.84 12.09
C GLY A 98 24.72 -30.41 11.48
N THR A 99 24.21 -31.47 12.11
CA THR A 99 23.05 -32.23 11.62
C THR A 99 22.09 -32.51 12.77
N PHE A 100 20.80 -32.47 12.48
CA PHE A 100 19.75 -32.81 13.43
C PHE A 100 19.23 -34.23 13.25
N THR A 101 18.74 -34.81 14.35
CA THR A 101 17.89 -36.00 14.37
C THR A 101 16.57 -35.67 15.06
N LEU A 102 15.49 -36.28 14.56
CA LEU A 102 14.13 -35.95 14.98
C LEU A 102 13.76 -36.72 16.25
N VAL A 103 13.24 -36.03 17.26
CA VAL A 103 12.63 -36.68 18.44
C VAL A 103 11.22 -37.16 18.11
N ASN A 104 10.45 -36.37 17.36
CA ASN A 104 9.10 -36.73 16.94
C ASN A 104 8.90 -36.52 15.41
N PRO A 105 9.10 -37.57 14.59
CA PRO A 105 8.94 -37.49 13.13
C PRO A 105 7.51 -37.26 12.64
N SER A 106 6.49 -37.35 13.51
CA SER A 106 5.10 -37.11 13.10
C SER A 106 4.79 -35.62 12.92
N VAL A 107 5.48 -34.75 13.67
CA VAL A 107 5.26 -33.29 13.70
C VAL A 107 6.44 -32.48 13.16
N SER A 108 7.59 -33.13 12.95
CA SER A 108 8.83 -32.50 12.51
C SER A 108 9.50 -33.28 11.38
N GLN A 109 10.24 -32.60 10.53
CA GLN A 109 11.02 -33.16 9.43
C GLN A 109 12.38 -32.45 9.31
N LEU A 110 13.34 -33.12 8.68
CA LEU A 110 14.66 -32.57 8.38
C LEU A 110 14.64 -31.82 7.05
N LEU A 111 15.36 -30.71 7.00
CA LEU A 111 15.63 -29.95 5.79
C LEU A 111 17.14 -29.90 5.51
N ASN A 112 17.48 -29.75 4.24
CA ASN A 112 18.86 -29.56 3.80
C ASN A 112 19.08 -28.07 3.53
N CYS A 113 19.65 -27.39 4.50
CA CYS A 113 20.04 -25.98 4.43
C CYS A 113 21.54 -25.90 4.15
N GLY A 114 21.91 -25.61 2.90
CA GLY A 114 23.30 -25.63 2.45
C GLY A 114 23.80 -27.04 2.06
N PRO A 115 25.12 -27.30 2.14
CA PRO A 115 25.72 -28.55 1.67
C PRO A 115 25.49 -29.73 2.63
N THR A 116 25.15 -29.46 3.88
CA THR A 116 25.00 -30.47 4.93
C THR A 116 23.58 -31.04 4.95
N GLN A 117 23.46 -32.38 4.89
CA GLN A 117 22.15 -33.03 5.00
C GLN A 117 21.61 -32.95 6.43
N GLY A 118 20.30 -32.69 6.55
CA GLY A 118 19.62 -32.57 7.84
C GLY A 118 20.13 -31.45 8.72
N SER A 119 20.66 -30.38 8.12
CA SER A 119 21.21 -29.23 8.83
C SER A 119 20.16 -28.30 9.46
N ALA A 120 18.87 -28.54 9.19
CA ALA A 120 17.77 -27.81 9.80
C ALA A 120 16.56 -28.72 10.10
N VAL A 121 15.67 -28.23 10.96
CA VAL A 121 14.42 -28.92 11.33
C VAL A 121 13.22 -27.99 11.11
N SER A 122 12.13 -28.52 10.56
CA SER A 122 10.87 -27.79 10.35
C SER A 122 9.63 -28.67 10.63
N HIS A 123 8.46 -28.05 10.63
CA HIS A 123 7.14 -28.69 10.81
C HIS A 123 6.74 -29.58 9.62
N THR A 124 5.83 -30.55 9.81
CA THR A 124 5.29 -31.42 8.72
C THR A 124 3.90 -31.00 8.24
N SER A 125 3.14 -30.26 9.06
CA SER A 125 1.77 -29.81 8.79
C SER A 125 1.51 -28.44 9.47
N ALA A 126 0.37 -27.81 9.18
CA ALA A 126 -0.07 -26.58 9.85
C ALA A 126 -0.74 -26.84 11.23
N ASP A 127 -0.58 -28.05 11.78
CA ASP A 127 -1.14 -28.40 13.07
C ASP A 127 -0.43 -27.64 14.18
N THR A 128 -1.20 -27.20 15.16
CA THR A 128 -0.70 -26.40 16.27
C THR A 128 0.19 -27.21 17.21
N GLN A 129 1.34 -26.64 17.56
CA GLN A 129 2.33 -27.17 18.50
C GLN A 129 2.55 -26.17 19.63
N VAL A 130 2.92 -26.67 20.81
CA VAL A 130 3.31 -25.83 21.97
C VAL A 130 4.79 -26.00 22.31
N GLU A 131 5.38 -27.12 21.91
CA GLU A 131 6.76 -27.48 22.13
C GLU A 131 7.24 -28.40 21.01
N ILE A 132 8.49 -28.23 20.57
CA ILE A 132 9.18 -29.15 19.67
C ILE A 132 10.56 -29.46 20.22
N GLN A 133 10.99 -30.72 20.08
CA GLN A 133 12.33 -31.18 20.44
C GLN A 133 13.04 -31.80 19.24
N ALA A 134 14.33 -31.50 19.11
CA ALA A 134 15.24 -32.12 18.15
C ALA A 134 16.61 -32.35 18.81
N ILE A 135 17.41 -33.25 18.25
CA ILE A 135 18.77 -33.53 18.75
C ILE A 135 19.76 -33.04 17.70
N TRP A 136 20.58 -32.06 18.04
CA TRP A 136 21.67 -31.57 17.20
C TRP A 136 22.95 -32.38 17.45
N ILE A 137 23.66 -32.72 16.38
CA ILE A 137 24.91 -33.48 16.39
C ILE A 137 26.04 -32.57 15.92
N ALA A 138 27.04 -32.37 16.77
CA ALA A 138 28.21 -31.57 16.44
C ALA A 138 29.04 -32.22 15.31
N PRO A 139 29.39 -31.51 14.24
CA PRO A 139 30.21 -32.05 13.15
C PRO A 139 31.68 -32.20 13.57
N GLN A 140 32.47 -32.96 12.80
CA GLN A 140 33.89 -33.18 13.10
C GLN A 140 34.75 -31.91 12.98
N ASP A 141 34.36 -31.03 12.06
CA ASP A 141 34.96 -29.74 11.74
C ASP A 141 34.20 -28.57 12.39
N ALA A 142 33.55 -28.81 13.54
CA ALA A 142 32.76 -27.78 14.22
C ALA A 142 33.59 -26.53 14.58
N PRO A 143 33.00 -25.32 14.48
CA PRO A 143 33.62 -24.10 14.97
C PRO A 143 33.73 -24.11 16.51
N HIS A 144 34.50 -23.17 17.07
CA HIS A 144 34.73 -23.08 18.52
C HIS A 144 33.44 -22.82 19.31
N SER A 145 32.49 -22.12 18.73
CA SER A 145 31.18 -21.86 19.31
C SER A 145 30.09 -21.82 18.24
N VAL A 146 28.91 -22.29 18.60
CA VAL A 146 27.73 -22.38 17.73
C VAL A 146 26.56 -21.68 18.42
N GLN A 147 25.75 -20.96 17.66
CA GLN A 147 24.51 -20.38 18.13
C GLN A 147 23.33 -21.00 17.40
N PHE A 148 22.32 -21.44 18.16
CA PHE A 148 21.06 -21.90 17.61
C PHE A 148 20.17 -20.72 17.23
N LEU A 149 19.51 -20.81 16.09
CA LEU A 149 18.56 -19.81 15.60
C LEU A 149 17.23 -20.48 15.29
N ALA A 150 16.13 -19.78 15.54
CA ALA A 150 14.80 -20.25 15.17
C ALA A 150 13.96 -19.18 14.47
N THR A 151 13.08 -19.65 13.61
CA THR A 151 11.95 -18.88 13.08
C THR A 151 10.68 -19.60 13.49
N VAL A 152 9.73 -18.88 14.08
CA VAL A 152 8.48 -19.43 14.61
C VAL A 152 7.30 -18.67 14.01
N LEU A 153 6.38 -19.40 13.39
CA LEU A 153 5.16 -18.92 12.75
C LEU A 153 3.97 -19.27 13.66
N GLU A 154 3.39 -18.27 14.29
CA GLU A 154 2.18 -18.40 15.11
C GLU A 154 0.93 -18.46 14.23
N ASP A 155 0.84 -17.56 13.25
CA ASP A 155 -0.19 -17.56 12.22
C ASP A 155 0.38 -17.08 10.88
N TYR A 156 -0.34 -17.25 9.77
CA TYR A 156 0.16 -16.99 8.41
C TYR A 156 0.91 -15.65 8.22
N SER A 157 0.49 -14.60 8.93
CA SER A 157 1.11 -13.27 8.91
C SER A 157 1.86 -12.87 10.17
N VAL A 158 1.89 -13.73 11.21
CA VAL A 158 2.51 -13.46 12.51
C VAL A 158 3.61 -14.48 12.77
N TYR A 159 4.85 -14.04 12.70
CA TYR A 159 6.01 -14.90 12.92
C TYR A 159 7.18 -14.12 13.47
N TRP A 160 8.13 -14.77 14.14
CA TRP A 160 9.41 -14.22 14.56
C TRP A 160 10.50 -14.96 13.81
N ALA A 161 11.56 -14.27 13.38
CA ALA A 161 12.65 -14.88 12.64
C ALA A 161 13.99 -14.57 13.31
N GLN A 162 14.98 -15.44 13.08
CA GLN A 162 16.34 -15.30 13.61
C GLN A 162 16.36 -15.11 15.14
N ILE A 163 15.44 -15.77 15.86
CA ILE A 163 15.38 -15.75 17.32
C ILE A 163 16.68 -16.37 17.85
N PRO A 164 17.51 -15.62 18.59
CA PRO A 164 18.78 -16.12 19.07
C PRO A 164 18.58 -17.06 20.26
N GLY A 165 19.06 -18.29 20.11
CA GLY A 165 19.20 -19.25 21.20
C GLY A 165 20.54 -19.13 21.93
N PRO A 166 20.78 -20.03 22.91
CA PRO A 166 22.02 -20.09 23.67
C PRO A 166 23.21 -20.43 22.78
N ILE A 167 24.36 -19.83 23.11
CA ILE A 167 25.65 -20.15 22.50
C ILE A 167 26.23 -21.37 23.22
N VAL A 168 26.60 -22.39 22.44
CA VAL A 168 27.24 -23.61 22.94
C VAL A 168 28.68 -23.62 22.43
N SER A 169 29.65 -23.93 23.30
CA SER A 169 31.09 -23.84 22.99
C SER A 169 31.80 -25.19 23.12
N GLN A 170 32.94 -25.34 22.44
CA GLN A 170 33.76 -26.54 22.61
C GLN A 170 34.37 -26.63 24.01
N SER A 171 34.36 -27.83 24.59
CA SER A 171 34.88 -28.08 25.95
C SER A 171 36.38 -27.75 26.02
N GLY A 172 36.75 -26.75 26.82
CA GLY A 172 38.15 -26.30 26.96
C GLY A 172 38.44 -24.91 26.42
N VAL A 173 37.45 -24.24 25.82
CA VAL A 173 37.51 -22.82 25.46
C VAL A 173 36.74 -22.01 26.50
N ALA A 174 37.38 -21.06 27.18
CA ALA A 174 36.69 -20.17 28.12
C ALA A 174 35.60 -19.36 27.37
N PRO A 175 34.40 -19.15 27.95
CA PRO A 175 33.41 -18.23 27.36
C PRO A 175 34.09 -16.89 27.10
N PRO A 176 33.76 -16.15 26.02
CA PRO A 176 34.27 -14.81 25.85
C PRO A 176 33.92 -14.01 27.11
N SER A 177 34.95 -13.59 27.84
CA SER A 177 34.82 -12.61 28.91
C SER A 177 34.11 -11.39 28.32
N GLN A 178 33.05 -10.93 28.97
CA GLN A 178 32.49 -9.60 28.73
C GLN A 178 33.65 -8.60 28.75
N LEU A 179 34.04 -8.08 27.59
CA LEU A 179 35.04 -7.04 27.52
C LEU A 179 34.42 -5.77 28.14
N PRO A 180 35.16 -5.02 28.95
CA PRO A 180 34.65 -3.85 29.62
C PRO A 180 34.22 -2.80 28.59
N ALA A 181 33.07 -2.18 28.87
CA ALA A 181 32.56 -1.01 28.18
C ALA A 181 33.70 -0.01 27.92
N THR A 182 34.18 0.01 26.68
CA THR A 182 35.18 0.97 26.24
C THR A 182 34.39 2.13 25.64
N THR A 183 34.21 3.15 26.48
CA THR A 183 34.13 4.57 26.14
C THR A 183 33.20 4.97 24.98
N SER A 184 32.01 5.44 25.37
CA SER A 184 31.07 6.31 24.65
C SER A 184 31.53 6.85 23.29
N ALA A 185 31.07 6.20 22.21
CA ALA A 185 30.46 6.96 21.13
C ALA A 185 29.05 7.32 21.63
N GLY A 186 28.74 8.61 21.70
CA GLY A 186 27.47 9.08 22.25
C GLY A 186 26.28 8.56 21.46
N THR A 187 25.69 7.45 21.92
CA THR A 187 24.33 7.06 21.56
C THR A 187 23.41 8.07 22.25
N THR A 188 22.98 9.09 21.52
CA THR A 188 21.92 9.99 21.96
C THR A 188 20.68 9.14 22.21
N THR A 189 20.35 8.89 23.47
CA THR A 189 19.04 8.33 23.82
C THR A 189 17.98 9.29 23.25
N PRO A 190 17.02 8.82 22.44
CA PRO A 190 16.04 9.70 21.81
C PRO A 190 15.28 10.47 22.89
N SER A 191 15.31 11.79 22.81
CA SER A 191 14.73 12.64 23.85
C SER A 191 13.22 12.83 23.62
N LYS A 192 12.41 12.73 24.67
CA LYS A 192 10.97 12.98 24.57
C LYS A 192 10.70 14.48 24.41
N LEU A 193 10.01 14.88 23.34
CA LEU A 193 9.57 16.26 23.13
C LEU A 193 8.46 16.62 24.13
N LEU A 194 8.59 17.78 24.78
CA LEU A 194 7.63 18.27 25.78
C LEU A 194 6.50 19.06 25.11
N GLU A 195 6.83 19.93 24.16
CA GLU A 195 5.89 20.81 23.48
C GLU A 195 5.53 20.30 22.08
N PRO A 196 4.28 20.50 21.62
CA PRO A 196 3.90 20.26 20.24
C PRO A 196 4.61 21.20 19.28
N PHE A 197 4.78 20.77 18.03
CA PHE A 197 5.22 21.67 16.97
C PHE A 197 4.16 22.73 16.65
N SER A 198 4.60 23.82 16.03
CA SER A 198 3.76 24.91 15.54
C SER A 198 4.10 25.20 14.08
N SER A 199 3.10 25.66 13.33
CA SER A 199 3.26 26.14 11.95
C SER A 199 3.68 27.61 11.87
N GLU A 200 3.92 28.26 13.01
CA GLU A 200 4.43 29.62 13.06
C GLU A 200 5.81 29.73 12.40
N GLY A 201 5.97 30.69 11.49
CA GLY A 201 7.21 30.87 10.74
C GLY A 201 7.32 30.04 9.45
N CYS A 202 6.31 29.23 9.09
CA CYS A 202 6.23 28.59 7.77
C CYS A 202 6.30 29.61 6.63
N GLY A 203 7.22 29.40 5.70
CA GLY A 203 7.50 30.31 4.57
C GLY A 203 8.28 31.58 4.92
N ARG A 204 8.70 31.73 6.18
CA ARG A 204 9.56 32.85 6.63
C ARG A 204 10.89 32.35 7.17
N ASN A 205 10.82 31.49 8.20
CA ASN A 205 11.98 30.96 8.91
C ASN A 205 12.20 29.46 8.63
N MET A 206 11.13 28.75 8.27
CA MET A 206 11.17 27.33 7.94
C MET A 206 10.32 27.05 6.69
N SER A 207 10.69 26.02 5.93
CA SER A 207 9.82 25.52 4.87
C SER A 207 8.82 24.53 5.45
N CYS A 208 7.60 24.49 4.92
CA CYS A 208 6.56 23.60 5.43
C CYS A 208 5.74 22.98 4.31
N LEU A 209 5.37 21.71 4.46
CA LEU A 209 4.34 21.02 3.68
C LEU A 209 3.24 20.54 4.63
N ARG A 210 1.99 20.91 4.34
CA ARG A 210 0.85 20.72 5.24
C ARG A 210 -0.37 20.16 4.53
N ASP A 211 -1.07 19.26 5.20
CA ASP A 211 -2.34 18.66 4.76
C ASP A 211 -3.29 18.50 5.96
N PRO A 212 -4.39 19.28 6.03
CA PRO A 212 -4.85 20.29 5.07
C PRO A 212 -3.96 21.54 4.96
N VAL A 213 -4.07 22.28 3.85
CA VAL A 213 -3.31 23.53 3.66
C VAL A 213 -3.68 24.54 4.75
N GLY A 214 -2.67 25.06 5.45
CA GLY A 214 -2.86 26.09 6.48
C GLY A 214 -3.09 25.56 7.89
N CYS A 215 -3.18 24.24 8.09
CA CYS A 215 -3.35 23.67 9.43
C CYS A 215 -2.13 23.92 10.34
N ASP A 216 -2.35 23.86 11.65
CA ASP A 216 -1.35 23.95 12.68
C ASP A 216 -1.22 22.63 13.47
N PRO A 217 -0.03 22.01 13.56
CA PRO A 217 0.13 20.72 14.23
C PRO A 217 -0.02 20.78 15.76
N GLY A 218 -0.03 21.98 16.36
CA GLY A 218 -0.23 22.17 17.80
C GLY A 218 -1.69 22.29 18.20
N SER A 219 -2.54 22.87 17.33
CA SER A 219 -3.98 23.03 17.59
C SER A 219 -4.89 22.10 16.80
N ASP A 220 -4.48 21.66 15.61
CA ASP A 220 -5.33 20.87 14.71
C ASP A 220 -4.99 19.36 14.75
N PRO A 221 -5.86 18.50 15.30
CA PRO A 221 -5.57 17.07 15.48
C PRO A 221 -5.50 16.29 14.17
N ARG A 222 -5.95 16.88 13.06
CA ARG A 222 -5.93 16.26 11.72
C ARG A 222 -4.78 16.75 10.84
N CYS A 223 -3.86 17.54 11.38
CA CYS A 223 -2.80 18.17 10.60
C CYS A 223 -1.64 17.20 10.36
N PHE A 224 -1.42 16.84 9.10
CA PHE A 224 -0.15 16.29 8.67
C PHE A 224 0.79 17.45 8.33
N PHE A 225 1.96 17.44 8.95
CA PHE A 225 2.92 18.53 8.94
C PHE A 225 4.33 18.00 8.75
N LEU A 226 5.04 18.55 7.78
CA LEU A 226 6.48 18.41 7.64
C LEU A 226 7.07 19.82 7.57
N SER A 227 8.03 20.13 8.43
CA SER A 227 8.86 21.32 8.29
C SER A 227 10.34 20.96 8.24
N PHE A 228 11.10 21.85 7.63
CA PHE A 228 12.55 21.77 7.60
C PHE A 228 13.19 23.15 7.61
N THR A 229 14.26 23.27 8.40
CA THR A 229 14.98 24.50 8.67
C THR A 229 16.46 24.30 8.41
N HIS A 230 17.02 25.11 7.54
CA HIS A 230 18.45 25.09 7.23
C HIS A 230 19.26 25.74 8.36
N MET A 231 20.24 25.01 8.90
CA MET A 231 21.08 25.37 10.03
C MET A 231 22.57 25.15 9.70
N GLY A 232 23.13 26.03 8.87
CA GLY A 232 24.55 25.99 8.51
C GLY A 232 24.91 24.81 7.60
N GLN A 233 25.44 23.72 8.17
CA GLN A 233 25.74 22.48 7.43
C GLN A 233 24.71 21.37 7.67
N THR A 234 23.70 21.65 8.51
CA THR A 234 22.65 20.70 8.89
C THR A 234 21.29 21.23 8.49
N VAL A 235 20.33 20.33 8.41
CA VAL A 235 18.91 20.65 8.30
C VAL A 235 18.19 19.98 9.45
N GLN A 236 17.38 20.75 10.16
CA GLN A 236 16.47 20.21 11.17
C GLN A 236 15.13 19.91 10.53
N PHE A 237 14.65 18.68 10.70
CA PHE A 237 13.34 18.23 10.26
C PHE A 237 12.38 18.11 11.44
N GLN A 238 11.11 18.41 11.20
CA GLN A 238 10.01 18.13 12.12
C GLN A 238 8.87 17.51 11.34
N LEU A 239 8.42 16.34 11.78
CA LEU A 239 7.35 15.58 11.17
C LEU A 239 6.26 15.36 12.20
N SER A 240 5.00 15.63 11.85
CA SER A 240 3.85 15.43 12.71
C SER A 240 2.66 14.92 11.92
N GLY A 241 1.88 14.02 12.49
CA GLY A 241 0.60 13.63 11.92
C GLY A 241 -0.16 12.61 12.75
N PRO A 242 -1.50 12.56 12.59
CA PRO A 242 -2.31 11.52 13.21
C PRO A 242 -2.10 10.19 12.46
N ALA A 243 -1.61 9.17 13.15
CA ALA A 243 -1.43 7.85 12.57
C ALA A 243 -1.48 6.77 13.65
N GLU A 244 -2.14 5.65 13.32
CA GLU A 244 -2.16 4.47 14.20
C GLU A 244 -0.79 3.80 14.26
N GLY A 245 -0.04 3.84 13.15
CA GLY A 245 1.24 3.16 12.99
C GLY A 245 2.42 4.07 12.74
N TYR A 246 2.45 4.75 11.60
CA TYR A 246 3.61 5.55 11.22
C TYR A 246 3.24 6.79 10.42
N VAL A 247 4.10 7.79 10.50
CA VAL A 247 4.16 8.93 9.59
C VAL A 247 5.55 8.92 8.95
N SER A 248 5.64 9.25 7.66
CA SER A 248 6.92 9.27 6.97
C SER A 248 6.94 10.35 5.91
N PHE A 249 8.13 10.81 5.57
CA PHE A 249 8.33 11.57 4.33
C PHE A 249 9.45 10.97 3.50
N ALA A 250 9.45 11.29 2.21
CA ALA A 250 10.51 10.89 1.30
C ALA A 250 10.90 12.04 0.35
N LEU A 251 12.16 12.06 -0.02
CA LEU A 251 12.71 12.93 -1.06
C LEU A 251 12.85 12.11 -2.34
N SER A 252 12.29 12.62 -3.43
CA SER A 252 12.27 11.94 -4.72
C SER A 252 12.63 12.88 -5.85
N PHE A 253 13.32 12.37 -6.87
CA PHE A 253 13.62 13.13 -8.09
C PHE A 253 12.43 13.22 -9.05
N ASP A 254 11.36 12.45 -8.83
CA ASP A 254 10.16 12.48 -9.65
C ASP A 254 8.87 12.41 -8.80
N LYS A 255 7.71 12.29 -9.45
CA LYS A 255 6.40 12.14 -8.76
C LYS A 255 5.97 10.68 -8.63
N TRP A 256 6.92 9.74 -8.73
CA TRP A 256 6.69 8.31 -8.81
C TRP A 256 7.51 7.55 -7.75
N MET A 257 6.81 7.09 -6.71
CA MET A 257 7.43 6.36 -5.61
C MET A 257 8.26 5.15 -6.08
N GLY A 258 9.51 5.11 -5.60
CA GLY A 258 10.36 3.93 -5.64
C GLY A 258 11.83 4.14 -5.98
N ASN A 259 12.38 5.34 -5.89
CA ASN A 259 13.83 5.52 -5.80
C ASN A 259 14.07 6.70 -4.85
N ASP A 260 13.63 6.53 -3.62
CA ASP A 260 13.37 7.65 -2.71
C ASP A 260 14.20 7.53 -1.42
N ASP A 261 14.75 8.67 -0.97
CA ASP A 261 15.37 8.82 0.35
C ASP A 261 14.24 9.05 1.38
N VAL A 262 13.93 8.02 2.17
CA VAL A 262 12.79 7.94 3.10
C VAL A 262 13.24 8.18 4.54
N TYR A 263 12.38 8.84 5.32
CA TYR A 263 12.50 9.01 6.76
C TYR A 263 11.21 8.55 7.43
N LEU A 264 11.34 7.59 8.34
CA LEU A 264 10.23 6.92 8.99
C LEU A 264 10.11 7.36 10.45
N CYS A 265 8.89 7.62 10.88
CA CYS A 265 8.52 7.76 12.28
C CYS A 265 7.49 6.71 12.63
N VAL A 266 7.94 5.63 13.26
CA VAL A 266 7.14 4.44 13.48
C VAL A 266 6.82 4.31 14.95
N ARG A 267 5.53 4.19 15.26
CA ARG A 267 5.06 3.88 16.60
C ARG A 267 5.35 2.41 16.91
N ASN A 268 6.07 2.18 18.00
CA ASN A 268 6.26 0.86 18.59
C ASN A 268 5.85 0.91 20.06
N GLY A 269 4.62 0.49 20.35
CA GLY A 269 4.00 0.65 21.66
C GLY A 269 3.80 2.13 22.02
N ASP A 270 4.45 2.56 23.10
CA ASP A 270 4.43 3.94 23.61
C ASP A 270 5.63 4.78 23.15
N LEU A 271 6.53 4.19 22.36
CA LEU A 271 7.71 4.83 21.80
C LEU A 271 7.50 5.12 20.31
N VAL A 272 8.27 6.06 19.79
CA VAL A 272 8.36 6.35 18.36
C VAL A 272 9.82 6.19 17.93
N GLU A 273 10.05 5.26 17.01
CA GLU A 273 11.34 5.01 16.39
C GLU A 273 11.50 5.87 15.14
N ILE A 274 12.67 6.49 14.98
CA ILE A 274 12.99 7.38 13.88
C ILE A 274 14.14 6.78 13.09
N SER A 275 13.85 6.29 11.89
CA SER A 275 14.82 5.54 11.10
C SER A 275 14.93 6.12 9.69
N PRO A 276 16.16 6.37 9.19
CA PRO A 276 16.37 6.63 7.77
C PRO A 276 16.20 5.31 6.99
N ALA A 277 15.61 5.37 5.81
CA ALA A 277 15.39 4.20 4.95
C ALA A 277 15.46 4.57 3.46
N TYR A 278 15.77 3.62 2.60
CA TYR A 278 15.74 3.79 1.14
C TYR A 278 14.65 2.93 0.52
N ALA A 279 13.89 3.50 -0.42
CA ALA A 279 12.85 2.76 -1.13
C ALA A 279 13.26 2.53 -2.59
N GLU A 280 13.46 1.26 -2.95
CA GLU A 280 13.65 0.81 -4.34
C GLU A 280 12.36 0.16 -4.86
N GLY A 281 11.84 0.65 -5.97
CA GLY A 281 10.50 0.33 -6.45
C GLY A 281 9.40 0.57 -5.42
N ARG A 282 8.30 -0.19 -5.54
CA ARG A 282 7.17 -0.12 -4.58
C ARG A 282 7.19 -1.28 -3.60
N THR A 283 8.35 -1.51 -3.01
CA THR A 283 8.56 -2.53 -1.97
C THR A 283 8.63 -1.87 -0.59
N HIS A 284 8.85 -2.70 0.43
CA HIS A 284 9.16 -2.20 1.77
C HIS A 284 10.51 -1.48 1.75
N PRO A 285 10.64 -0.26 2.33
CA PRO A 285 11.91 0.43 2.42
C PRO A 285 12.95 -0.38 3.21
N GLU A 286 14.20 -0.32 2.78
CA GLU A 286 15.36 -0.90 3.48
C GLU A 286 15.90 0.13 4.47
N LEU A 287 16.12 -0.27 5.72
CA LEU A 287 16.61 0.63 6.76
C LEU A 287 18.09 0.94 6.54
N GLU A 288 18.46 2.21 6.68
CA GLU A 288 19.84 2.70 6.62
C GLU A 288 20.38 2.89 8.05
N PRO A 289 21.71 2.85 8.26
CA PRO A 289 22.30 3.03 9.58
C PRO A 289 21.86 4.33 10.27
N GLU A 290 21.38 4.25 11.52
CA GLU A 290 20.85 5.38 12.29
C GLU A 290 21.88 6.49 12.57
N GLY A 291 23.18 6.18 12.52
CA GLY A 291 24.28 7.11 12.81
C GLY A 291 24.36 8.35 11.90
N VAL A 292 23.47 8.44 10.91
CA VAL A 292 23.30 9.60 10.02
C VAL A 292 22.43 10.70 10.65
N LEU A 293 21.55 10.35 11.59
CA LEU A 293 20.64 11.30 12.24
C LEU A 293 21.18 11.74 13.60
N THR A 294 21.05 13.02 13.91
CA THR A 294 21.44 13.62 15.20
C THR A 294 20.27 14.38 15.82
N ASP A 295 20.36 14.75 17.11
CA ASP A 295 19.32 15.48 17.83
C ASP A 295 17.92 14.86 17.68
N VAL A 296 17.86 13.53 17.75
CA VAL A 296 16.64 12.75 17.56
C VAL A 296 15.72 12.90 18.77
N ALA A 297 14.48 13.31 18.50
CA ALA A 297 13.48 13.56 19.52
C ALA A 297 12.08 13.22 19.02
N TRP A 298 11.20 12.76 19.91
CA TRP A 298 9.86 12.34 19.52
C TRP A 298 8.81 12.61 20.59
N ARG A 299 7.53 12.66 20.19
CA ARG A 299 6.36 12.75 21.07
C ARG A 299 5.21 11.96 20.49
N LEU A 300 4.51 11.26 21.38
CA LEU A 300 3.28 10.53 21.09
C LEU A 300 2.23 11.01 22.09
N SER A 301 1.20 11.69 21.60
CA SER A 301 0.07 12.18 22.41
C SER A 301 -1.20 12.11 21.58
N ASP A 302 -2.29 11.59 22.15
CA ASP A 302 -3.62 11.59 21.51
C ASP A 302 -3.66 10.99 20.09
N GLY A 303 -2.80 9.98 19.83
CA GLY A 303 -2.68 9.34 18.51
C GLY A 303 -1.92 10.16 17.46
N ILE A 304 -1.27 11.26 17.87
CA ILE A 304 -0.42 12.10 17.03
C ILE A 304 1.03 11.71 17.25
N ILE A 305 1.70 11.31 16.17
CA ILE A 305 3.13 11.01 16.13
C ILE A 305 3.86 12.29 15.76
N GLN A 306 4.85 12.69 16.57
CA GLN A 306 5.72 13.84 16.32
C GLN A 306 7.18 13.42 16.42
N CYS A 307 7.99 13.80 15.45
CA CYS A 307 9.42 13.51 15.40
C CYS A 307 10.20 14.74 15.01
N SER A 308 11.39 14.90 15.58
CA SER A 308 12.40 15.82 15.12
C SER A 308 13.75 15.13 15.07
N PHE A 309 14.55 15.49 14.09
CA PHE A 309 15.93 15.08 13.98
C PHE A 309 16.69 16.10 13.13
N ARG A 310 18.01 16.02 13.17
CA ARG A 310 18.94 16.76 12.32
C ARG A 310 19.71 15.82 11.44
N ARG A 311 20.08 16.34 10.26
CA ARG A 311 20.85 15.62 9.25
C ARG A 311 21.79 16.59 8.56
N ASN A 312 23.00 16.15 8.24
CA ASN A 312 23.92 16.93 7.41
C ASN A 312 23.37 17.09 5.97
N ILE A 313 23.72 18.21 5.33
CA ILE A 313 23.34 18.46 3.93
C ILE A 313 23.98 17.41 3.01
N HIS A 314 25.26 17.13 3.22
CA HIS A 314 26.05 16.15 2.48
C HIS A 314 26.39 14.96 3.38
N ILE A 315 26.17 13.75 2.89
CA ILE A 315 26.57 12.50 3.54
C ILE A 315 27.52 11.77 2.58
N PRO A 316 28.84 11.85 2.80
CA PRO A 316 29.80 11.20 1.92
C PRO A 316 29.65 9.68 2.00
N ASN A 317 29.93 8.98 0.89
CA ASN A 317 29.95 7.52 0.77
C ASN A 317 28.63 6.78 1.03
N ASN A 318 27.48 7.46 0.97
CA ASN A 318 26.17 6.77 0.96
C ASN A 318 25.35 7.22 -0.27
N GLN A 319 25.26 6.34 -1.28
CA GLN A 319 24.53 6.62 -2.52
C GLN A 319 23.00 6.65 -2.33
N ASN A 320 22.50 6.01 -1.28
CA ASN A 320 21.08 5.95 -0.97
C ASN A 320 20.60 7.17 -0.16
N ARG A 321 21.49 8.07 0.27
CA ARG A 321 21.17 9.31 0.99
C ARG A 321 21.43 10.52 0.12
N PHE A 322 20.38 11.27 -0.19
CA PHE A 322 20.46 12.35 -1.17
C PHE A 322 21.05 13.64 -0.59
N ASN A 323 21.76 14.43 -1.39
CA ASN A 323 22.29 15.71 -0.88
C ASN A 323 21.17 16.75 -0.81
N LEU A 324 21.06 17.45 0.32
CA LEU A 324 19.92 18.35 0.58
C LEU A 324 19.98 19.68 -0.19
N ASP A 325 21.05 19.93 -0.94
CA ASP A 325 21.25 21.03 -1.87
C ASP A 325 20.75 20.74 -3.31
N GLU A 326 20.30 19.52 -3.57
CA GLU A 326 19.60 19.14 -4.80
C GLU A 326 18.09 19.43 -4.74
N ARG A 327 17.38 19.24 -5.86
CA ARG A 327 15.95 19.56 -6.02
C ARG A 327 15.11 18.30 -5.97
N PHE A 328 14.13 18.24 -5.07
CA PHE A 328 13.27 17.06 -4.89
C PHE A 328 11.79 17.40 -4.85
N TYR A 329 10.96 16.47 -5.33
CA TYR A 329 9.59 16.34 -4.87
C TYR A 329 9.58 15.74 -3.46
N ILE A 330 8.69 16.25 -2.62
CA ILE A 330 8.55 15.80 -1.23
C ILE A 330 7.26 15.01 -1.11
N PHE A 331 7.37 13.80 -0.57
CA PHE A 331 6.27 12.87 -0.37
C PHE A 331 5.97 12.80 1.12
N LEU A 332 4.72 12.89 1.51
CA LEU A 332 4.27 12.73 2.89
C LEU A 332 3.23 11.61 2.95
N ALA A 333 3.53 10.57 3.73
CA ALA A 333 2.73 9.36 3.84
C ALA A 333 2.46 9.02 5.31
N HIS A 334 1.41 8.24 5.52
CA HIS A 334 1.09 7.68 6.82
C HIS A 334 0.38 6.34 6.62
N GLY A 335 0.47 5.47 7.60
CA GLY A 335 -0.16 4.16 7.53
C GLY A 335 -0.21 3.46 8.88
N THR A 336 -0.68 2.22 8.84
CA THR A 336 -0.67 1.33 9.99
C THR A 336 0.71 0.70 10.13
N ALA A 337 1.04 0.32 11.35
CA ALA A 337 2.26 -0.37 11.68
C ALA A 337 1.92 -1.32 12.82
N ASP A 338 2.32 -2.57 12.69
CA ASP A 338 2.12 -3.56 13.73
C ASP A 338 3.47 -3.84 14.37
N PHE A 339 3.55 -3.52 15.66
CA PHE A 339 4.72 -3.72 16.51
C PHE A 339 6.01 -2.96 16.07
N GLY A 340 5.94 -2.00 15.15
CA GLY A 340 7.12 -1.29 14.62
C GLY A 340 7.43 -1.62 13.16
N VAL A 341 6.69 -2.55 12.55
CA VAL A 341 6.76 -2.84 11.12
C VAL A 341 5.71 -2.01 10.40
N ILE A 342 6.12 -1.26 9.38
CA ILE A 342 5.20 -0.43 8.59
C ILE A 342 4.47 -1.25 7.53
N HIS A 343 3.17 -0.98 7.38
CA HIS A 343 2.38 -1.51 6.27
C HIS A 343 2.27 -0.50 5.14
N ARG A 344 1.85 -0.97 3.97
CA ARG A 344 1.58 -0.05 2.86
C ARG A 344 0.50 0.97 3.25
N HIS A 345 0.80 2.26 3.12
CA HIS A 345 -0.18 3.33 3.21
C HIS A 345 -1.42 3.08 2.32
N ASN A 346 -2.61 3.37 2.86
CA ASN A 346 -3.89 3.15 2.19
C ASN A 346 -4.33 4.31 1.28
N ARG A 347 -3.81 5.51 1.54
CA ARG A 347 -4.03 6.70 0.71
C ARG A 347 -2.78 6.98 -0.12
N GLN A 348 -2.93 7.58 -1.29
CA GLN A 348 -1.78 8.10 -2.05
C GLN A 348 -1.03 9.13 -1.18
N PRO A 349 0.32 9.11 -1.16
CA PRO A 349 1.10 10.14 -0.46
C PRO A 349 0.73 11.52 -0.96
N LEU A 350 0.83 12.51 -0.08
CA LEU A 350 0.77 13.90 -0.46
C LEU A 350 2.10 14.24 -1.12
N ILE A 351 2.07 14.60 -2.41
CA ILE A 351 3.27 14.93 -3.18
C ILE A 351 3.29 16.43 -3.40
N SER A 352 4.43 17.09 -3.16
CA SER A 352 4.60 18.52 -3.40
C SER A 352 4.30 18.89 -4.87
N THR A 353 3.71 20.07 -5.08
CA THR A 353 3.33 20.53 -6.43
C THR A 353 4.55 20.74 -7.32
N LYS A 354 5.63 21.28 -6.72
CA LYS A 354 6.91 21.60 -7.35
C LYS A 354 8.08 21.02 -6.55
N GLU A 355 9.23 20.95 -7.21
CA GLU A 355 10.48 20.56 -6.57
C GLU A 355 10.97 21.64 -5.60
N LYS A 356 11.70 21.21 -4.57
CA LYS A 356 12.25 22.06 -3.53
C LYS A 356 13.66 21.63 -3.17
N VAL A 357 14.56 22.62 -3.09
CA VAL A 357 15.87 22.47 -2.44
C VAL A 357 15.67 22.59 -0.94
N ILE A 358 16.03 21.55 -0.20
CA ILE A 358 15.78 21.42 1.24
C ILE A 358 16.62 22.44 2.04
N SER A 359 17.88 22.66 1.66
CA SER A 359 18.75 23.70 2.24
C SER A 359 18.49 25.12 1.70
N GLY A 360 17.55 25.28 0.77
CA GLY A 360 17.22 26.57 0.15
C GLY A 360 16.30 27.47 1.01
N MET A 361 15.95 28.64 0.47
CA MET A 361 15.13 29.64 1.17
C MET A 361 13.79 29.09 1.69
N PRO A 362 13.31 29.50 2.88
CA PRO A 362 12.04 29.07 3.44
C PRO A 362 10.84 29.26 2.50
N GLU A 363 9.97 28.25 2.39
CA GLU A 363 8.77 28.30 1.57
C GLU A 363 7.58 27.52 2.17
N ASN A 364 6.37 28.06 2.04
CA ASN A 364 5.14 27.34 2.36
C ASN A 364 4.68 26.55 1.12
N LEU A 365 4.95 25.25 1.12
CA LEU A 365 4.71 24.34 0.00
C LEU A 365 3.24 23.90 -0.04
N SER A 366 2.77 23.63 -1.25
CA SER A 366 1.50 22.94 -1.49
C SER A 366 1.75 21.54 -2.04
N GLY A 367 0.81 20.63 -1.83
CA GLY A 367 0.87 19.29 -2.40
C GLY A 367 -0.50 18.75 -2.77
N SER A 368 -0.53 17.62 -3.46
CA SER A 368 -1.75 16.91 -3.77
C SER A 368 -1.57 15.40 -3.67
N ARG A 369 -2.58 14.73 -3.11
CA ARG A 369 -2.68 13.26 -3.09
C ARG A 369 -3.24 12.69 -4.40
N SER A 370 -3.80 13.53 -5.27
CA SER A 370 -4.47 13.07 -6.48
C SER A 370 -3.78 13.66 -7.72
N PRO A 371 -3.10 12.82 -8.53
CA PRO A 371 -2.43 13.29 -9.74
C PRO A 371 -3.45 13.79 -10.76
N LEU A 372 -3.10 14.86 -11.47
CA LEU A 372 -3.98 15.54 -12.42
C LEU A 372 -4.57 14.59 -13.48
N ILE A 373 -3.77 13.64 -13.97
CA ILE A 373 -4.22 12.66 -14.99
C ILE A 373 -5.41 11.81 -14.52
N ILE A 374 -5.45 11.44 -13.23
CA ILE A 374 -6.56 10.65 -12.66
C ILE A 374 -7.77 11.54 -12.41
N LYS A 375 -7.58 12.83 -12.09
CA LYS A 375 -8.67 13.81 -12.04
C LYS A 375 -9.32 13.98 -13.41
N PHE A 376 -8.51 14.09 -14.48
CA PHE A 376 -9.03 14.14 -15.85
C PHE A 376 -9.78 12.86 -16.22
N HIS A 377 -9.29 11.68 -15.85
CA HIS A 377 -10.02 10.42 -16.04
C HIS A 377 -11.42 10.49 -15.42
N GLY A 378 -11.52 10.84 -14.13
CA GLY A 378 -12.80 10.96 -13.44
C GLY A 378 -13.72 12.02 -14.07
N ALA A 379 -13.20 13.20 -14.39
CA ALA A 379 -13.98 14.29 -14.99
C ALA A 379 -14.52 13.93 -16.38
N LEU A 380 -13.69 13.35 -17.24
CA LEU A 380 -14.10 12.93 -18.58
C LEU A 380 -15.12 11.80 -18.53
N MET A 381 -14.96 10.82 -17.61
CA MET A 381 -15.96 9.76 -17.42
C MET A 381 -17.29 10.34 -16.92
N PHE A 382 -17.25 11.31 -16.00
CA PHE A 382 -18.45 11.98 -15.52
C PHE A 382 -19.18 12.72 -16.64
N ILE A 383 -18.47 13.54 -17.41
CA ILE A 383 -19.05 14.29 -18.55
C ILE A 383 -19.64 13.31 -19.57
N ALA A 384 -18.91 12.25 -19.92
CA ALA A 384 -19.39 11.26 -20.90
C ALA A 384 -20.65 10.55 -20.41
N TRP A 385 -20.59 9.92 -19.23
CA TRP A 385 -21.62 8.99 -18.77
C TRP A 385 -22.79 9.67 -18.06
N VAL A 386 -22.55 10.72 -17.28
CA VAL A 386 -23.62 11.39 -16.53
C VAL A 386 -24.29 12.45 -17.39
N THR A 387 -23.52 13.25 -18.14
CA THR A 387 -24.07 14.37 -18.92
C THR A 387 -24.47 13.96 -20.33
N LEU A 388 -23.53 13.47 -21.16
CA LEU A 388 -23.78 13.26 -22.59
C LEU A 388 -24.71 12.07 -22.86
N VAL A 389 -24.51 10.92 -22.18
CA VAL A 389 -25.39 9.74 -22.33
C VAL A 389 -26.83 10.07 -21.92
N SER A 390 -27.02 10.64 -20.72
CA SER A 390 -28.36 11.00 -20.23
C SER A 390 -29.08 11.95 -21.18
N THR A 391 -28.38 12.98 -21.66
CA THR A 391 -28.93 13.93 -22.63
C THR A 391 -29.29 13.24 -23.95
N GLY A 392 -28.42 12.35 -24.45
CA GLY A 392 -28.68 11.62 -25.68
C GLY A 392 -29.87 10.67 -25.59
N ILE A 393 -30.10 10.03 -24.44
CA ILE A 393 -31.29 9.19 -24.18
C ILE A 393 -32.56 10.04 -24.20
N ILE A 394 -32.55 11.19 -23.51
CA ILE A 394 -33.70 12.12 -23.46
C ILE A 394 -34.04 12.62 -24.88
N VAL A 395 -33.05 13.02 -25.67
CA VAL A 395 -33.25 13.48 -27.05
C VAL A 395 -33.84 12.38 -27.92
N ALA A 396 -33.32 11.15 -27.84
CA ALA A 396 -33.85 10.03 -28.64
C ALA A 396 -35.28 9.62 -28.26
N ARG A 397 -35.64 9.78 -26.98
CA ARG A 397 -36.96 9.37 -26.48
C ARG A 397 -38.03 10.42 -26.72
N PHE A 398 -37.81 11.65 -26.29
CA PHE A 398 -38.87 12.68 -26.24
C PHE A 398 -38.87 13.61 -27.45
N PHE A 399 -37.69 13.99 -27.97
CA PHE A 399 -37.60 14.96 -29.06
C PHE A 399 -37.84 14.35 -30.45
N LYS A 400 -38.07 13.03 -30.51
CA LYS A 400 -38.48 12.34 -31.74
C LYS A 400 -39.85 12.78 -32.24
N LEU A 401 -40.77 13.11 -31.33
CA LEU A 401 -42.14 13.51 -31.64
C LEU A 401 -42.28 15.02 -31.88
N GLU A 402 -41.46 15.83 -31.20
CA GLU A 402 -41.47 17.29 -31.30
C GLU A 402 -40.83 17.83 -32.59
N TRP A 403 -39.84 17.11 -33.15
CA TRP A 403 -39.13 17.50 -34.38
C TRP A 403 -39.33 16.49 -35.53
N PRO A 404 -40.57 16.29 -36.01
CA PRO A 404 -40.86 15.25 -37.00
C PRO A 404 -40.36 15.62 -38.40
N ASN A 405 -40.38 16.92 -38.74
CA ASN A 405 -40.16 17.42 -40.11
C ASN A 405 -38.97 18.37 -40.26
N THR A 406 -38.29 18.73 -39.15
CA THR A 406 -37.07 19.54 -39.21
C THR A 406 -35.87 18.64 -39.49
N THR A 407 -35.07 19.03 -40.48
CA THR A 407 -33.88 18.29 -40.90
C THR A 407 -32.63 19.12 -40.72
N LEU A 408 -31.55 18.44 -40.36
CA LEU A 408 -30.20 18.99 -40.27
C LEU A 408 -29.29 18.04 -41.05
N PHE A 409 -28.57 18.54 -42.05
CA PHE A 409 -27.76 17.73 -42.97
C PHE A 409 -28.53 16.53 -43.56
N GLY A 410 -29.78 16.75 -43.98
CA GLY A 410 -30.60 15.73 -44.64
C GLY A 410 -31.15 14.61 -43.74
N GLN A 411 -30.98 14.70 -42.41
CA GLN A 411 -31.55 13.75 -41.44
C GLN A 411 -32.35 14.49 -40.37
N LYS A 412 -33.23 13.77 -39.65
CA LYS A 412 -34.03 14.37 -38.57
C LYS A 412 -33.12 14.97 -37.50
N VAL A 413 -33.44 16.18 -37.03
CA VAL A 413 -32.61 16.92 -36.05
C VAL A 413 -32.34 16.09 -34.79
N TRP A 414 -33.37 15.47 -34.21
CA TRP A 414 -33.21 14.64 -32.99
C TRP A 414 -32.21 13.51 -33.20
N PHE A 415 -32.20 12.91 -34.40
CA PHE A 415 -31.31 11.80 -34.74
C PHE A 415 -29.87 12.27 -34.91
N GLN A 416 -29.67 13.44 -35.52
CA GLN A 416 -28.33 14.04 -35.66
C GLN A 416 -27.75 14.45 -34.30
N VAL A 417 -28.56 15.08 -33.45
CA VAL A 417 -28.13 15.49 -32.10
C VAL A 417 -27.82 14.25 -31.25
N HIS A 418 -28.70 13.24 -31.25
CA HIS A 418 -28.43 11.98 -30.55
C HIS A 418 -27.13 11.31 -31.04
N ARG A 419 -26.96 11.18 -32.37
CA ARG A 419 -25.76 10.59 -32.97
C ARG A 419 -24.50 11.36 -32.60
N GLY A 420 -24.54 12.69 -32.59
CA GLY A 420 -23.43 13.54 -32.17
C GLY A 420 -23.06 13.32 -30.70
N LEU A 421 -24.05 13.34 -29.80
CA LEU A 421 -23.85 13.11 -28.36
C LEU A 421 -23.30 11.71 -28.06
N MET A 422 -23.80 10.67 -28.72
CA MET A 422 -23.29 9.30 -28.55
C MET A 422 -21.87 9.15 -29.11
N SER A 423 -21.56 9.75 -30.26
CA SER A 423 -20.21 9.71 -30.84
C SER A 423 -19.19 10.41 -29.95
N LEU A 424 -19.55 11.58 -29.40
CA LEU A 424 -18.70 12.30 -28.45
C LEU A 424 -18.51 11.50 -27.16
N THR A 425 -19.55 10.83 -26.66
CA THR A 425 -19.46 9.94 -25.49
C THR A 425 -18.42 8.83 -25.71
N VAL A 426 -18.47 8.15 -26.86
CA VAL A 426 -17.52 7.07 -27.20
C VAL A 426 -16.09 7.63 -27.23
N LEU A 427 -15.88 8.77 -27.90
CA LEU A 427 -14.58 9.42 -27.97
C LEU A 427 -14.02 9.76 -26.57
N LEU A 428 -14.81 10.44 -25.74
CA LEU A 428 -14.39 10.83 -24.39
C LEU A 428 -14.14 9.60 -23.50
N THR A 429 -14.95 8.55 -23.65
CA THR A 429 -14.78 7.29 -22.90
C THR A 429 -13.48 6.60 -23.31
N CYS A 430 -13.15 6.54 -24.61
CA CYS A 430 -11.89 5.98 -25.11
C CYS A 430 -10.67 6.75 -24.59
N ILE A 431 -10.69 8.08 -24.69
CA ILE A 431 -9.61 8.93 -24.17
C ILE A 431 -9.47 8.74 -22.67
N SER A 432 -10.58 8.80 -21.92
CA SER A 432 -10.54 8.70 -20.47
C SER A 432 -10.07 7.32 -20.00
N PHE A 433 -10.47 6.24 -20.68
CA PHE A 433 -10.09 4.88 -20.31
C PHE A 433 -8.59 4.62 -20.42
N THR A 434 -7.88 5.28 -21.34
CA THR A 434 -6.43 5.09 -21.49
C THR A 434 -5.63 5.83 -20.42
N LEU A 435 -6.16 6.91 -19.83
CA LEU A 435 -5.43 7.75 -18.86
C LEU A 435 -4.88 6.98 -17.64
N PRO A 436 -5.63 6.09 -16.95
CA PRO A 436 -5.09 5.32 -15.84
C PRO A 436 -3.99 4.33 -16.24
N PHE A 437 -4.04 3.77 -17.46
CA PHE A 437 -3.02 2.87 -17.97
C PHE A 437 -1.74 3.61 -18.33
N ILE A 438 -1.86 4.81 -18.91
CA ILE A 438 -0.73 5.73 -19.14
C ILE A 438 -0.10 6.12 -17.80
N TYR A 439 -0.92 6.45 -16.79
CA TYR A 439 -0.42 6.79 -15.47
C TYR A 439 0.33 5.63 -14.82
N ARG A 440 -0.18 4.39 -14.93
CA ARG A 440 0.40 3.23 -14.25
C ARG A 440 1.44 2.46 -15.04
N TRP A 441 1.59 2.78 -16.33
CA TRP A 441 2.35 1.97 -17.30
C TRP A 441 1.99 0.48 -17.25
N GLY A 442 0.72 0.16 -16.96
CA GLY A 442 0.26 -1.22 -16.80
C GLY A 442 -1.02 -1.38 -15.98
N TRP A 443 -1.34 -2.63 -15.64
CA TRP A 443 -2.53 -2.99 -14.87
C TRP A 443 -2.32 -2.79 -13.37
N SER A 444 -3.26 -2.13 -12.70
CA SER A 444 -3.25 -2.00 -11.24
C SER A 444 -4.08 -3.10 -10.59
N LYS A 445 -3.43 -4.08 -9.96
CA LYS A 445 -4.09 -5.19 -9.22
C LYS A 445 -5.06 -4.71 -8.13
N ARG A 446 -4.87 -3.49 -7.61
CA ARG A 446 -5.72 -2.88 -6.57
C ARG A 446 -6.81 -1.94 -7.10
N ALA A 447 -6.93 -1.75 -8.41
CA ALA A 447 -8.07 -1.01 -8.95
C ALA A 447 -9.41 -1.75 -8.75
N GLY A 448 -9.35 -3.03 -8.35
CA GLY A 448 -10.51 -3.81 -7.92
C GLY A 448 -11.51 -4.05 -9.05
N ALA A 449 -12.77 -4.21 -8.67
CA ALA A 449 -13.86 -4.49 -9.60
C ALA A 449 -14.07 -3.33 -10.59
N HIS A 450 -13.83 -2.08 -10.18
CA HIS A 450 -13.97 -0.90 -11.01
C HIS A 450 -13.21 -1.00 -12.35
N ALA A 451 -11.94 -1.42 -12.33
CA ALA A 451 -11.17 -1.55 -13.57
C ALA A 451 -11.71 -2.68 -14.47
N CYS A 452 -12.10 -3.81 -13.89
CA CYS A 452 -12.69 -4.93 -14.63
C CYS A 452 -14.03 -4.52 -15.28
N LEU A 453 -14.92 -3.89 -14.50
CA LEU A 453 -16.20 -3.36 -15.00
C LEU A 453 -15.96 -2.30 -16.07
N GLY A 454 -14.98 -1.43 -15.89
CA GLY A 454 -14.57 -0.43 -16.89
C GLY A 454 -14.17 -1.06 -18.21
N CYS A 455 -13.42 -2.17 -18.20
CA CYS A 455 -13.07 -2.90 -19.43
C CYS A 455 -14.32 -3.48 -20.13
N VAL A 456 -15.24 -4.07 -19.36
CA VAL A 456 -16.50 -4.60 -19.90
C VAL A 456 -17.34 -3.49 -20.53
N VAL A 457 -17.48 -2.37 -19.81
CA VAL A 457 -18.19 -1.18 -20.29
C VAL A 457 -17.55 -0.63 -21.56
N MET A 458 -16.21 -0.54 -21.61
CA MET A 458 -15.49 -0.09 -22.81
C MET A 458 -15.82 -0.96 -24.04
N VAL A 459 -15.80 -2.29 -23.89
CA VAL A 459 -16.15 -3.21 -24.98
C VAL A 459 -17.56 -2.93 -25.49
N PHE A 460 -18.54 -2.81 -24.60
CA PHE A 460 -19.92 -2.49 -25.00
C PHE A 460 -20.05 -1.11 -25.66
N THR A 461 -19.33 -0.10 -25.16
CA THR A 461 -19.33 1.26 -25.73
C THR A 461 -18.81 1.27 -27.17
N ILE A 462 -17.84 0.43 -27.52
CA ILE A 462 -17.34 0.31 -28.89
C ILE A 462 -18.29 -0.52 -29.77
N LEU A 463 -18.89 -1.59 -29.22
CA LEU A 463 -19.80 -2.45 -29.97
C LEU A 463 -21.13 -1.78 -30.33
N GLN A 464 -21.64 -0.87 -29.49
CA GLN A 464 -22.94 -0.20 -29.71
C GLN A 464 -23.00 0.60 -31.03
N PRO A 465 -22.04 1.49 -31.36
CA PRO A 465 -21.99 2.17 -32.65
C PRO A 465 -21.79 1.22 -33.84
N LEU A 466 -20.96 0.18 -33.69
CA LEU A 466 -20.76 -0.82 -34.74
C LEU A 466 -22.07 -1.53 -35.08
N GLY A 467 -22.83 -1.95 -34.06
CA GLY A 467 -24.16 -2.52 -34.23
C GLY A 467 -25.16 -1.54 -34.88
N ALA A 468 -25.01 -0.23 -34.66
CA ALA A 468 -25.83 0.78 -35.32
C ALA A 468 -25.47 0.98 -36.81
N VAL A 469 -24.19 0.87 -37.17
CA VAL A 469 -23.70 0.96 -38.56
C VAL A 469 -24.11 -0.27 -39.38
N PHE A 470 -24.02 -1.47 -38.79
CA PHE A 470 -24.38 -2.73 -39.45
C PHE A 470 -25.88 -3.07 -39.35
N ARG A 471 -26.71 -2.14 -38.85
CA ARG A 471 -28.14 -2.38 -38.70
C ARG A 471 -28.81 -2.49 -40.08
N PRO A 472 -29.45 -3.62 -40.43
CA PRO A 472 -30.23 -3.72 -41.66
C PRO A 472 -31.38 -2.71 -41.64
N HIS A 473 -31.63 -2.06 -42.77
CA HIS A 473 -32.86 -1.30 -42.95
C HIS A 473 -34.02 -2.32 -43.02
N GLN A 474 -34.97 -2.18 -42.09
CA GLN A 474 -36.21 -2.95 -41.88
C GLN A 474 -36.15 -4.13 -40.91
N GLY A 475 -37.13 -4.12 -39.97
CA GLY A 475 -37.65 -5.31 -39.31
C GLY A 475 -37.09 -5.65 -37.94
N SER A 476 -37.88 -5.35 -36.90
CA SER A 476 -37.83 -5.87 -35.53
C SER A 476 -36.74 -5.35 -34.58
N ALA A 477 -37.23 -4.82 -33.45
CA ALA A 477 -36.45 -4.33 -32.33
C ALA A 477 -36.27 -5.44 -31.28
N CYS A 478 -35.12 -5.47 -30.60
CA CYS A 478 -35.04 -6.01 -29.26
C CYS A 478 -34.08 -5.21 -28.39
N VAL A 479 -34.51 -5.08 -27.14
CA VAL A 479 -34.06 -4.24 -26.05
C VAL A 479 -32.87 -4.90 -25.36
N ALA A 480 -31.77 -4.16 -25.11
CA ALA A 480 -30.85 -4.46 -24.01
C ALA A 480 -29.77 -3.37 -23.84
N THR A 481 -30.01 -2.37 -22.97
CA THR A 481 -28.96 -1.79 -22.10
C THR A 481 -29.57 -0.85 -21.07
N VAL A 482 -29.96 -1.36 -19.90
CA VAL A 482 -30.30 -0.55 -18.72
C VAL A 482 -29.52 -1.00 -17.47
N ALA A 483 -28.85 -2.16 -17.49
CA ALA A 483 -28.17 -2.70 -16.31
C ALA A 483 -26.74 -2.17 -16.06
N ALA A 484 -26.08 -1.52 -17.04
CA ALA A 484 -24.66 -1.15 -16.92
C ALA A 484 -24.40 0.18 -16.20
N VAL A 485 -25.42 1.00 -15.98
CA VAL A 485 -25.26 2.36 -15.38
C VAL A 485 -25.24 2.33 -13.85
N PHE A 486 -25.83 1.31 -13.21
CA PHE A 486 -26.05 1.29 -11.76
C PHE A 486 -24.90 0.71 -10.91
N LEU A 487 -23.92 0.04 -11.51
CA LEU A 487 -22.87 -0.70 -10.76
C LEU A 487 -21.52 0.03 -10.65
N GLY A 488 -21.34 1.17 -11.33
CA GLY A 488 -20.07 1.93 -11.33
C GLY A 488 -19.87 2.89 -10.15
N MET A 489 -20.88 3.08 -9.30
CA MET A 489 -20.90 4.14 -8.27
C MET A 489 -20.34 3.73 -6.89
N GLN A 490 -19.91 2.48 -6.71
CA GLN A 490 -19.21 2.03 -5.50
C GLN A 490 -17.81 1.54 -5.84
N GLN A 491 -16.84 2.46 -6.01
CA GLN A 491 -15.45 2.17 -5.60
C GLN A 491 -14.55 3.43 -5.57
N GLN A 492 -13.74 3.46 -4.52
CA GLN A 492 -12.95 4.59 -4.00
C GLN A 492 -11.75 4.97 -4.87
N ALA A 493 -11.91 5.99 -5.72
CA ALA A 493 -10.77 6.73 -6.30
C ALA A 493 -10.90 8.27 -6.24
N LEU A 494 -12.06 8.80 -5.84
CA LEU A 494 -12.25 10.20 -5.49
C LEU A 494 -12.90 10.28 -4.09
N LEU A 495 -12.07 10.39 -3.05
CA LEU A 495 -12.51 11.01 -1.80
C LEU A 495 -12.65 12.52 -2.08
N LEU A 496 -13.77 12.93 -2.69
CA LEU A 496 -14.28 14.27 -2.45
C LEU A 496 -14.93 14.21 -1.06
N GLU A 497 -14.20 14.64 -0.03
CA GLU A 497 -14.74 14.89 1.30
C GLU A 497 -15.76 16.03 1.24
N THR A 498 -16.96 15.80 0.73
CA THR A 498 -18.16 16.57 1.09
C THR A 498 -19.41 15.71 0.89
N PRO A 499 -20.37 15.72 1.84
CA PRO A 499 -21.75 15.22 1.63
C PRO A 499 -22.42 15.85 0.40
N LEU A 500 -21.92 17.03 -0.01
CA LEU A 500 -22.40 17.81 -1.13
C LEU A 500 -22.23 17.10 -2.48
N CYS A 501 -21.15 16.36 -2.72
CA CYS A 501 -20.91 15.75 -4.05
C CYS A 501 -21.72 14.46 -4.30
N MET A 502 -21.91 13.63 -3.26
CA MET A 502 -22.90 12.56 -3.31
C MET A 502 -24.31 13.13 -3.42
N GLY A 503 -24.61 14.21 -2.69
CA GLY A 503 -25.87 14.96 -2.82
C GLY A 503 -26.10 15.54 -4.22
N ILE A 504 -25.05 16.05 -4.89
CA ILE A 504 -25.10 16.55 -6.27
C ILE A 504 -25.34 15.38 -7.23
N THR A 505 -24.68 14.24 -7.05
CA THR A 505 -24.85 13.08 -7.94
C THR A 505 -26.25 12.46 -7.80
N VAL A 506 -26.71 12.26 -6.56
CA VAL A 506 -28.09 11.83 -6.26
C VAL A 506 -29.08 12.88 -6.74
N GLY A 507 -28.78 14.16 -6.55
CA GLY A 507 -29.59 15.29 -7.03
C GLY A 507 -29.73 15.30 -8.55
N ILE A 508 -28.65 15.04 -9.30
CA ILE A 508 -28.66 14.96 -10.77
C ILE A 508 -29.43 13.72 -11.24
N LEU A 509 -29.31 12.58 -10.56
CA LEU A 509 -30.06 11.37 -10.89
C LEU A 509 -31.56 11.53 -10.59
N CYS A 510 -31.90 12.08 -9.42
CA CYS A 510 -33.26 12.43 -9.05
C CYS A 510 -33.83 13.49 -10.00
N TRP A 511 -33.02 14.47 -10.39
CA TRP A 511 -33.39 15.49 -11.38
C TRP A 511 -33.66 14.87 -12.75
N GLY A 512 -32.78 14.00 -13.25
CA GLY A 512 -32.98 13.30 -14.52
C GLY A 512 -34.22 12.39 -14.51
N ALA A 513 -34.46 11.69 -13.40
CA ALA A 513 -35.66 10.89 -13.20
C ALA A 513 -36.93 11.76 -13.11
N MET A 514 -36.88 12.87 -12.38
CA MET A 514 -37.97 13.85 -12.26
C MET A 514 -38.28 14.52 -13.60
N ALA A 515 -37.26 14.92 -14.36
CA ALA A 515 -37.41 15.48 -15.70
C ALA A 515 -38.04 14.47 -16.65
N ALA A 516 -37.59 13.21 -16.63
CA ALA A 516 -38.20 12.13 -17.40
C ALA A 516 -39.67 11.87 -16.99
N LEU A 517 -39.98 11.88 -15.68
CA LEU A 517 -41.33 11.71 -15.15
C LEU A 517 -42.25 12.88 -15.56
N LEU A 518 -41.76 14.12 -15.45
CA LEU A 518 -42.50 15.31 -15.86
C LEU A 518 -42.78 15.32 -17.36
N LEU A 519 -41.80 14.92 -18.18
CA LEU A 519 -41.97 14.76 -19.62
C LEU A 519 -43.00 13.66 -19.96
N GLU A 520 -42.97 12.52 -19.26
CA GLU A 520 -43.95 11.45 -19.41
C GLU A 520 -45.37 11.90 -18.98
N LEU A 521 -45.50 12.68 -17.91
CA LEU A 521 -46.77 13.25 -17.47
C LEU A 521 -47.31 14.29 -18.46
N HIS A 522 -46.43 15.08 -19.08
CA HIS A 522 -46.79 16.00 -20.16
C HIS A 522 -47.24 15.26 -21.43
N GLU A 523 -46.51 14.21 -21.85
CA GLU A 523 -46.86 13.36 -22.99
C GLU A 523 -48.25 12.72 -22.81
N ARG A 524 -48.60 12.33 -21.58
CA ARG A 524 -49.93 11.84 -21.19
C ARG A 524 -50.99 12.94 -21.05
N ARG A 525 -50.68 14.19 -21.41
CA ARG A 525 -51.53 15.39 -21.34
C ARG A 525 -52.03 15.76 -19.94
N LEU A 526 -51.35 15.29 -18.88
CA LEU A 526 -51.71 15.58 -17.49
C LEU A 526 -51.17 16.94 -17.00
N LEU A 527 -50.21 17.53 -17.72
CA LEU A 527 -49.64 18.86 -17.47
C LEU A 527 -49.68 19.70 -18.76
N LYS A 528 -50.27 20.89 -18.74
CA LYS A 528 -50.32 21.82 -19.89
C LYS A 528 -49.30 22.96 -19.72
N TRP A 529 -48.07 22.76 -20.18
CA TRP A 529 -47.02 23.80 -20.19
C TRP A 529 -46.53 24.02 -21.63
N GLY A 530 -46.16 25.26 -21.98
CA GLY A 530 -45.71 25.63 -23.33
C GLY A 530 -44.24 25.30 -23.60
N LEU A 531 -43.92 24.84 -24.81
CA LEU A 531 -42.61 24.32 -25.23
C LEU A 531 -41.44 25.31 -25.04
N GLN A 532 -41.70 26.62 -25.18
CA GLN A 532 -40.67 27.67 -24.98
C GLN A 532 -40.20 27.75 -23.52
N THR A 533 -41.06 27.46 -22.56
CA THR A 533 -40.73 27.50 -21.14
C THR A 533 -39.82 26.34 -20.75
N TYR A 534 -39.93 25.19 -21.43
CA TYR A 534 -39.09 24.00 -21.20
C TYR A 534 -37.66 24.17 -21.73
N PHE A 535 -37.49 24.69 -22.95
CA PHE A 535 -36.16 24.93 -23.51
C PHE A 535 -35.41 26.00 -22.69
N HIS A 536 -36.14 27.03 -22.23
CA HIS A 536 -35.59 28.09 -21.36
C HIS A 536 -35.26 27.59 -19.95
N PHE A 537 -36.04 26.65 -19.41
CA PHE A 537 -35.75 26.01 -18.13
C PHE A 537 -34.53 25.08 -18.25
N PHE A 538 -34.44 24.27 -19.32
CA PHE A 538 -33.34 23.34 -19.54
C PHE A 538 -32.00 24.04 -19.83
N LEU A 539 -32.01 25.15 -20.59
CA LEU A 539 -30.82 25.97 -20.87
C LEU A 539 -30.38 26.89 -19.73
N LYS A 540 -31.26 27.22 -18.77
CA LYS A 540 -30.90 28.03 -17.59
C LYS A 540 -30.38 27.21 -16.41
N THR A 541 -30.54 25.88 -16.44
CA THR A 541 -30.22 24.99 -15.32
C THR A 541 -28.91 24.21 -15.54
N PHE A 542 -28.36 24.25 -16.76
CA PHE A 542 -26.96 23.93 -17.09
C PHE A 542 -26.17 25.23 -17.23
#